data_AF-A0AAE4NSD3-F1
#
_entry.id   AF-A0AAE4NSD3-F1
#
_cell.length_a   1.000
_cell.length_b   1.000
_cell.length_c   1.000
_cell.angle_alpha   90.00
_cell.angle_beta   90.00
_cell.angle_gamma   90.00
#
_symmetry.space_group_name_H-M   'P 1'
#
loop_
_entity.id
_entity.type
_entity.pdbx_description
1 polymer ?
#
loop_
_entity_poly.entity_id
_entity_poly.type
_entity_poly.pdbx_seq_one_letter_code
_entity_poly.pdbx_strand_id
1 'polypeptide(L)'
;MLKLNNQDRGSGKTTRIIELMEEDELALCLVPYYEIKRLLFPKELQNRVISARSFENVYDELKGRRYTKIYIDELIYSNFFIAELFYNFGRRSDISIIVYGTDNI
;
A
#
# COMPACT_ATOMS: atom_id res chain seq x y z
N MET A 1 9.44 -9.11 4.85
CA MET A 1 8.48 -10.20 5.18
C MET A 1 7.22 -9.99 4.34
N LEU A 2 6.68 -11.05 3.71
CA LEU A 2 5.43 -11.03 2.95
C LEU A 2 4.25 -11.33 3.89
N LYS A 3 3.21 -10.49 3.88
CA LYS A 3 1.95 -10.79 4.57
C LYS A 3 0.76 -10.42 3.69
N LEU A 4 -0.06 -11.42 3.34
CA LEU A 4 -1.34 -11.25 2.67
C LEU A 4 -2.45 -11.31 3.72
N ASN A 5 -3.18 -10.22 3.90
CA ASN A 5 -4.37 -10.16 4.74
C ASN A 5 -5.60 -10.07 3.83
N ASN A 6 -6.07 -11.23 3.36
CA ASN A 6 -7.34 -11.33 2.65
C ASN A 6 -8.49 -11.23 3.67
N GLN A 7 -9.38 -10.27 3.48
CA GLN A 7 -10.54 -10.04 4.36
C GLN A 7 -11.76 -9.65 3.51
N ASP A 8 -12.96 -9.90 4.03
CA ASP A 8 -14.22 -9.56 3.34
C ASP A 8 -14.37 -8.06 3.04
N ARG A 9 -15.15 -7.74 2.00
CA ARG A 9 -15.48 -6.35 1.68
C ARG A 9 -16.23 -5.70 2.85
N GLY A 10 -15.86 -4.48 3.20
CA GLY A 10 -16.46 -3.76 4.32
C GLY A 10 -15.92 -4.15 5.71
N SER A 11 -14.89 -4.99 5.80
CA SER A 11 -14.25 -5.39 7.07
C SER A 11 -13.42 -4.30 7.76
N GLY A 12 -13.43 -3.06 7.24
CA GLY A 12 -12.65 -1.95 7.81
C GLY A 12 -11.15 -1.98 7.47
N LYS A 13 -10.73 -2.66 6.39
CA LYS A 13 -9.32 -2.72 5.94
C LYS A 13 -8.65 -1.35 5.84
N THR A 14 -9.26 -0.42 5.11
CA THR A 14 -8.74 0.94 4.95
C THR A 14 -8.63 1.66 6.29
N THR A 15 -9.63 1.53 7.17
CA THR A 15 -9.60 2.06 8.54
C THR A 15 -8.40 1.50 9.32
N ARG A 16 -8.16 0.19 9.23
CA ARG A 16 -7.02 -0.44 9.89
C ARG A 16 -5.68 0.06 9.36
N ILE A 17 -5.56 0.29 8.05
CA ILE A 17 -4.34 0.85 7.44
C ILE A 17 -4.11 2.27 7.94
N ILE A 18 -5.16 3.09 8.06
CA ILE A 18 -5.08 4.46 8.60
C ILE A 18 -4.52 4.44 10.02
N GLU A 19 -5.09 3.65 10.93
CA GLU A 19 -4.60 3.48 12.31
C GLU A 19 -3.11 3.09 12.32
N LEU A 20 -2.75 2.11 11.50
CA LEU A 20 -1.37 1.62 11.40
C LEU A 20 -0.40 2.66 10.82
N MET A 21 -0.87 3.59 9.98
CA MET A 21 -0.09 4.69 9.45
C MET A 21 0.06 5.83 10.46
N GLU A 22 -0.92 6.04 11.34
CA GLU A 22 -0.83 6.99 12.45
C GLU A 22 0.20 6.54 13.50
N GLU A 23 0.28 5.22 13.76
CA GLU A 23 1.27 4.63 14.67
C GLU A 23 2.70 4.59 14.10
N ASP A 24 2.87 4.64 12.77
CA ASP A 24 4.16 4.48 12.08
C ASP A 24 4.35 5.58 11.02
N GLU A 25 5.11 6.61 11.35
CA GLU A 25 5.41 7.74 10.45
C GLU A 25 6.15 7.32 9.16
N LEU A 26 6.85 6.18 9.18
CA LEU A 26 7.60 5.64 8.05
C LEU A 26 6.76 4.65 7.21
N ALA A 27 5.49 4.45 7.57
CA ALA A 27 4.56 3.69 6.77
C ALA A 27 3.98 4.53 5.62
N LEU A 28 3.92 3.90 4.46
CA LEU A 28 3.27 4.40 3.26
C LEU A 28 2.12 3.47 2.88
N CYS A 29 1.16 3.99 2.11
CA CYS A 29 0.08 3.21 1.54
C CYS A 29 0.07 3.38 0.01
N LEU A 30 -0.17 2.28 -0.70
CA LEU A 30 -0.33 2.24 -2.14
C LEU A 30 -1.79 1.92 -2.48
N VAL A 31 -2.41 2.78 -3.30
CA VAL A 31 -3.80 2.65 -3.75
C VAL A 31 -3.90 2.76 -5.27
N PRO A 32 -4.85 2.06 -5.92
CA PRO A 32 -4.89 1.99 -7.39
C PRO A 32 -5.43 3.26 -8.06
N TYR A 33 -6.13 4.12 -7.32
CA TYR A 33 -6.78 5.34 -7.84
C TYR A 33 -6.62 6.52 -6.89
N TYR A 34 -6.49 7.72 -7.46
CA TYR A 34 -6.32 8.96 -6.69
C TYR A 34 -7.57 9.27 -5.85
N GLU A 35 -8.74 8.87 -6.32
CA GLU A 35 -10.01 9.02 -5.62
C GLU A 35 -10.01 8.27 -4.29
N ILE A 36 -9.41 7.08 -4.21
CA ILE A 36 -9.27 6.32 -2.96
C ILE A 36 -8.49 7.14 -1.94
N LYS A 37 -7.32 7.64 -2.35
CA LYS A 37 -6.46 8.53 -1.55
C LYS A 37 -7.25 9.74 -1.04
N ARG A 38 -7.99 10.41 -1.92
CA ARG A 38 -8.70 11.65 -1.57
C ARG A 38 -9.93 11.43 -0.68
N LEU A 39 -10.67 10.35 -0.92
CA LEU A 39 -11.96 10.09 -0.29
C LEU A 39 -11.86 9.29 1.01
N LEU A 40 -10.90 8.37 1.10
CA LEU A 40 -10.83 7.42 2.23
C LEU A 40 -9.77 7.79 3.26
N PHE A 41 -8.73 8.55 2.90
CA PHE A 41 -7.63 8.87 3.80
C PHE A 41 -7.71 10.30 4.34
N PRO A 42 -7.44 10.51 5.65
CA PRO A 42 -7.31 11.84 6.25
C PRO A 42 -6.26 12.71 5.55
N LYS A 43 -6.47 14.03 5.49
CA LYS A 43 -5.65 14.97 4.71
C LYS A 43 -4.16 14.91 5.08
N GLU A 44 -3.88 14.78 6.37
CA GLU A 44 -2.57 14.65 6.98
C GLU A 44 -1.82 13.38 6.53
N LEU A 45 -2.54 12.31 6.20
CA LEU A 45 -1.96 11.06 5.71
C LEU A 45 -1.82 11.03 4.19
N GLN A 46 -2.55 11.86 3.44
CA GLN A 46 -2.58 11.80 1.98
C GLN A 46 -1.20 11.92 1.32
N ASN A 47 -0.25 12.67 1.89
CA ASN A 47 1.12 12.75 1.36
C ASN A 47 1.92 11.45 1.46
N ARG A 48 1.49 10.53 2.32
CA ARG A 48 2.02 9.17 2.51
C ARG A 48 1.23 8.10 1.77
N VAL A 49 0.16 8.49 1.06
CA VAL A 49 -0.60 7.62 0.17
C VAL A 49 -0.17 7.87 -1.27
N ILE A 50 0.34 6.83 -1.92
CA ILE A 50 0.80 6.82 -3.31
C ILE A 50 -0.32 6.23 -4.16
N SER A 51 -0.71 6.95 -5.22
CA SER A 51 -1.69 6.46 -6.20
C SER A 51 -0.95 6.12 -7.48
N ALA A 52 -0.77 4.83 -7.78
CA ALA A 52 -0.04 4.38 -8.96
C ALA A 52 -0.53 3.02 -9.43
N ARG A 53 -0.32 2.70 -10.73
CA ARG A 53 -0.67 1.42 -11.34
C ARG A 53 0.46 0.74 -12.10
N SER A 54 1.66 1.32 -12.07
CA SER A 54 2.87 0.74 -12.64
C SER A 54 4.00 0.85 -11.63
N PHE A 55 4.96 -0.06 -11.73
CA PHE A 55 6.06 -0.11 -10.78
C PHE A 55 6.94 1.13 -10.90
N GLU A 56 7.17 1.62 -12.11
CA GLU A 56 7.98 2.82 -12.37
C GLU A 56 7.41 4.03 -11.62
N ASN A 57 6.09 4.23 -11.68
CA ASN A 57 5.44 5.34 -10.99
C ASN A 57 5.54 5.21 -9.47
N VAL A 58 5.41 3.98 -8.94
CA VAL A 58 5.64 3.72 -7.51
C VAL A 58 7.08 4.03 -7.13
N TYR A 59 8.03 3.56 -7.93
CA TYR A 59 9.46 3.74 -7.68
C TYR A 59 9.86 5.22 -7.69
N ASP A 60 9.37 6.00 -8.66
CA ASP A 60 9.65 7.43 -8.76
C ASP A 60 9.06 8.21 -7.57
N GLU A 61 7.85 7.88 -7.12
CA GLU A 61 7.24 8.47 -5.92
C GLU A 61 8.02 8.13 -4.64
N LEU A 62 8.59 6.93 -4.56
CA LEU A 62 9.37 6.49 -3.41
C LEU A 62 10.80 7.03 -3.39
N LYS A 63 11.28 7.57 -4.51
CA LYS A 63 12.66 8.05 -4.65
C LYS A 63 12.94 9.20 -3.67
N GLY A 64 13.99 9.04 -2.87
CA GLY A 64 14.39 10.05 -1.87
C GLY A 64 13.52 10.09 -0.62
N ARG A 65 12.48 9.25 -0.51
CA ARG A 65 11.68 9.11 0.70
C ARG A 65 12.27 8.03 1.61
N ARG A 66 12.19 8.25 2.92
CA ARG A 66 12.49 7.23 3.92
C ARG A 66 11.20 6.50 4.28
N TYR A 67 11.19 5.18 4.15
CA TYR A 67 10.07 4.31 4.50
C TYR A 67 10.59 2.94 4.90
N THR A 68 9.85 2.26 5.76
CA THR A 68 10.15 0.89 6.24
C THR A 68 8.98 -0.06 5.97
N LYS A 69 7.82 0.49 5.58
CA LYS A 69 6.60 -0.28 5.40
C LYS A 69 5.74 0.28 4.28
N ILE A 70 5.21 -0.61 3.46
CA ILE A 70 4.25 -0.29 2.39
C ILE A 70 3.01 -1.16 2.60
N TYR A 71 1.89 -0.52 2.88
CA TYR A 71 0.58 -1.14 2.83
C TYR A 71 0.02 -1.06 1.41
N ILE A 72 -0.60 -2.12 0.92
CA ILE A 72 -1.36 -2.10 -0.34
C ILE A 72 -2.83 -2.24 0.01
N ASP A 73 -3.63 -1.22 -0.25
CA ASP A 73 -5.08 -1.20 -0.01
C ASP A 73 -5.82 -1.40 -1.34
N GLU A 74 -6.57 -2.50 -1.42
CA GLU A 74 -7.26 -3.07 -2.60
C GLU A 74 -6.43 -4.08 -3.42
N LEU A 75 -7.03 -5.26 -3.65
CA LEU A 75 -6.53 -6.31 -4.56
C LEU A 75 -7.00 -6.11 -6.02
N ILE A 76 -7.48 -4.91 -6.38
CA ILE A 76 -7.75 -4.55 -7.79
C ILE A 76 -6.45 -4.59 -8.62
N TYR A 77 -5.30 -4.46 -7.97
CA TYR A 77 -4.02 -4.66 -8.62
C TYR A 77 -3.88 -6.07 -9.22
N SER A 78 -3.29 -6.15 -10.41
CA SER A 78 -3.00 -7.45 -11.00
C SER A 78 -1.99 -8.22 -10.14
N ASN A 79 -2.12 -9.54 -10.09
CA ASN A 79 -1.15 -10.41 -9.42
C ASN A 79 0.28 -10.18 -9.93
N PHE A 80 0.44 -9.86 -11.22
CA PHE A 80 1.74 -9.51 -11.81
C PHE A 80 2.34 -8.24 -11.21
N PHE A 81 1.54 -7.17 -11.07
CA PHE A 81 2.02 -5.93 -10.47
C PHE A 81 2.39 -6.11 -8.99
N ILE A 82 1.57 -6.83 -8.23
CA ILE A 82 1.87 -7.17 -6.85
C ILE A 82 3.17 -8.00 -6.76
N ALA A 83 3.33 -9.00 -7.63
CA ALA A 83 4.55 -9.81 -7.68
C ALA A 83 5.79 -8.98 -8.04
N GLU A 84 5.66 -8.02 -8.97
CA GLU A 84 6.74 -7.11 -9.35
C GLU A 84 7.17 -6.20 -8.18
N LEU A 85 6.21 -5.65 -7.42
CA LEU A 85 6.50 -4.89 -6.20
C LEU A 85 7.28 -5.75 -5.19
N PHE A 86 6.83 -6.99 -4.97
CA PHE A 86 7.52 -7.90 -4.06
C PHE A 86 8.91 -8.29 -4.54
N TYR A 87 9.09 -8.56 -5.83
CA TYR A 87 10.39 -8.91 -6.38
C TYR A 87 11.40 -7.77 -6.22
N ASN A 88 10.98 -6.53 -6.50
CA ASN A 88 11.87 -5.39 -6.46
C ASN A 88 12.14 -4.88 -5.03
N PHE A 89 11.11 -4.77 -4.19
CA PHE A 89 11.26 -4.26 -2.82
C PHE A 89 11.58 -5.35 -1.80
N GLY A 90 11.18 -6.60 -2.02
CA GLY A 90 11.44 -7.71 -1.11
C GLY A 90 12.92 -8.09 -0.99
N ARG A 91 13.77 -7.59 -1.90
CA ARG A 91 15.24 -7.71 -1.81
C ARG A 91 15.84 -6.84 -0.71
N ARG A 92 15.10 -5.85 -0.22
CA ARG A 92 15.50 -4.96 0.87
C ARG A 92 14.98 -5.49 2.20
N SER A 93 15.89 -5.88 3.09
CA SER A 93 15.54 -6.45 4.40
C SER A 93 14.90 -5.44 5.35
N ASP A 94 15.06 -4.14 5.08
CA ASP A 94 14.52 -3.03 5.85
C ASP A 94 13.08 -2.64 5.47
N ILE A 95 12.51 -3.24 4.42
CA ILE A 95 11.15 -2.94 3.94
C ILE A 95 10.22 -4.13 4.15
N SER A 96 9.06 -3.84 4.73
CA SER A 96 7.93 -4.78 4.81
C SER A 96 6.79 -4.35 3.89
N ILE A 97 6.32 -5.26 3.04
CA ILE A 97 5.13 -5.04 2.21
C ILE A 97 3.99 -5.90 2.75
N ILE A 98 2.86 -5.26 3.04
CA ILE A 98 1.69 -5.91 3.63
C ILE A 98 0.48 -5.58 2.76
N VAL A 99 -0.21 -6.61 2.27
CA VAL A 99 -1.35 -6.46 1.38
C VAL A 99 -2.63 -6.63 2.16
N TYR A 100 -3.53 -5.66 2.02
CA TYR A 100 -4.89 -5.70 2.52
C TYR A 100 -5.84 -5.64 1.33
N GLY A 101 -6.59 -6.72 1.10
CA GLY A 101 -7.64 -6.69 0.10
C GLY A 101 -8.66 -7.80 0.27
N THR A 102 -9.54 -7.91 -0.71
CA THR A 102 -10.59 -8.92 -0.77
C THR A 102 -10.33 -9.74 -2.04
N ASP A 103 -10.12 -11.05 -1.94
CA ASP A 103 -10.27 -11.90 -3.13
C ASP A 103 -11.75 -11.96 -3.48
N ASN A 104 -12.09 -11.53 -4.69
CA ASN A 104 -13.36 -11.93 -5.29
C ASN A 104 -13.09 -13.30 -5.95
N ILE A 105 -13.25 -14.38 -5.20
CA ILE A 105 -13.41 -15.72 -5.78
C ILE A 105 -14.81 -15.79 -6.42
#